data_AF-A0A5M8Q328-F1
#
_entry.id   AF-A0A5M8Q328-F1
#
_cell.length_a   1.000
_cell.length_b   1.000
_cell.length_c   1.000
_cell.angle_alpha   90.00
_cell.angle_beta   90.00
_cell.angle_gamma   90.00
#
_symmetry.space_group_name_H-M   'P 1'
#
loop_
_entity.id
_entity.type
_entity.pdbx_description
1 polymer ?
#
loop_
_entity_poly.entity_id
_entity_poly.type
_entity_poly.pdbx_seq_one_letter_code
_entity_poly.pdbx_strand_id
1 'polypeptide(L)'
;MDSSISSLSETVKPTPAHFRFFDLPTELRLKILGMVLLLDQTIDLEPLNYRRIAPRFEIFFTSRKMHEEAYPIFYGGHTFRIFPTHGRFFGNMVIPLVARLSPRYRAALLSLELHLGPGWSNPPKSWRVDDRLGLEEMTAVRSLKVFIQCDPSHDVFKGFRVDKDFFTDFSSDIFGDIIYRLPVLEEIRFDAWSSVSKDAPLMTRLLIEARSNSKRIAWGPERGWDNEFGRVIDEYENLYLSPQLSSA
;
A
#
# COMPACT_ATOMS: atom_id res chain seq x y z
N MET A 1 19.92 3.68 82.02
CA MET A 1 18.75 3.71 81.12
C MET A 1 19.29 4.13 79.77
N ASP A 2 19.79 3.16 79.00
CA ASP A 2 20.41 3.42 77.70
C ASP A 2 19.35 3.30 76.61
N SER A 3 19.04 4.44 75.99
CA SER A 3 18.12 4.55 74.88
C SER A 3 18.84 4.20 73.59
N SER A 4 18.84 2.91 73.23
CA SER A 4 19.27 2.46 71.90
C SER A 4 18.21 2.82 70.87
N ILE A 5 18.44 3.90 70.12
CA ILE A 5 17.71 4.22 68.90
C ILE A 5 18.12 3.20 67.84
N SER A 6 17.24 2.22 67.60
CA SER A 6 17.34 1.32 66.46
C SER A 6 17.06 2.12 65.19
N SER A 7 18.12 2.53 64.49
CA SER A 7 18.02 3.10 63.16
C SER A 7 17.61 2.00 62.19
N LEU A 8 16.32 1.93 61.87
CA LEU A 8 15.81 1.15 60.75
C LEU A 8 16.42 1.73 59.47
N SER A 9 17.44 1.04 58.94
CA SER A 9 17.97 1.32 57.61
C SER A 9 16.88 1.03 56.58
N GLU A 10 16.26 2.09 56.09
CA GLU A 10 15.32 2.05 54.97
C GLU A 10 16.07 1.47 53.76
N THR A 11 15.71 0.25 53.37
CA THR A 11 16.29 -0.39 52.18
C THR A 11 15.74 0.32 50.95
N VAL A 12 16.53 1.23 50.39
CA VAL A 12 16.24 1.89 49.10
C VAL A 12 16.05 0.78 48.06
N LYS A 13 14.83 0.60 47.58
CA LYS A 13 14.55 -0.34 46.49
C LYS A 13 15.40 0.07 45.28
N PRO A 14 16.24 -0.81 44.71
CA PRO A 14 17.01 -0.46 43.54
C PRO A 14 16.03 -0.12 42.42
N THR A 15 16.16 1.09 41.87
CA THR A 15 15.41 1.50 40.70
C THR A 15 15.69 0.49 39.59
N PRO A 16 14.69 -0.10 38.92
CA PRO A 16 14.94 -1.08 37.89
C PRO A 16 15.84 -0.45 36.82
N ALA A 17 16.94 -1.12 36.50
CA ALA A 17 17.88 -0.65 35.50
C ALA A 17 17.14 -0.42 34.18
N HIS A 18 17.22 0.80 33.64
CA HIS A 18 16.59 1.10 32.37
C HIS A 18 17.17 0.21 31.27
N PHE A 19 16.29 -0.33 30.43
CA PHE A 19 16.72 -1.12 29.28
C PHE A 19 17.40 -0.22 28.24
N ARG A 20 18.69 -0.45 28.00
CA ARG A 20 19.48 0.31 27.03
C ARG A 20 19.24 -0.24 25.62
N PHE A 21 18.19 0.22 24.98
CA PHE A 21 17.79 -0.24 23.64
C PHE A 21 18.94 -0.17 22.61
N PHE A 22 19.77 0.88 22.66
CA PHE A 22 20.88 1.04 21.70
C PHE A 22 22.12 0.20 22.00
N ASP A 23 22.18 -0.47 23.15
CA ASP A 23 23.23 -1.45 23.45
C ASP A 23 22.95 -2.79 22.75
N LEU A 24 21.73 -2.98 22.21
CA LEU A 24 21.43 -4.11 21.33
C LEU A 24 22.16 -4.00 19.98
N PRO A 25 22.58 -5.15 19.41
CA PRO A 25 22.94 -5.26 17.99
C PRO A 25 21.86 -4.69 17.08
N THR A 26 22.27 -4.07 15.98
CA THR A 26 21.37 -3.38 15.05
C THR A 26 20.29 -4.31 14.51
N GLU A 27 20.62 -5.57 14.22
CA GLU A 27 19.71 -6.59 13.71
C GLU A 27 18.53 -6.83 14.67
N LEU A 28 18.81 -6.87 15.97
CA LEU A 28 17.77 -7.03 17.00
C LEU A 28 16.92 -5.76 17.12
N ARG A 29 17.53 -4.58 17.02
CA ARG A 29 16.78 -3.31 17.02
C ARG A 29 15.81 -3.23 15.85
N LEU A 30 16.28 -3.53 14.63
CA LEU A 30 15.43 -3.51 13.44
C LEU A 30 14.30 -4.54 13.53
N LYS A 31 14.57 -5.73 14.08
CA LYS A 31 13.53 -6.75 14.33
C LYS A 31 12.46 -6.27 15.31
N ILE A 32 12.87 -5.66 16.43
CA ILE A 32 11.93 -5.08 17.40
C ILE A 32 11.12 -3.95 16.76
N LEU A 33 11.77 -3.06 16.00
CA LEU A 33 11.09 -1.98 15.29
C LEU A 33 10.08 -2.53 14.28
N GLY A 34 10.41 -3.60 13.54
CA GLY A 34 9.46 -4.27 12.66
C GLY A 34 8.19 -4.74 13.39
N MET A 35 8.35 -5.35 14.57
CA MET A 35 7.21 -5.82 15.37
C MET A 35 6.33 -4.68 15.89
N VAL A 36 6.91 -3.53 16.19
CA VAL A 36 6.18 -2.39 16.79
C VAL A 36 5.55 -1.50 15.72
N LEU A 37 6.28 -1.26 14.61
CA LEU A 37 5.90 -0.28 13.60
C LEU A 37 4.95 -0.84 12.55
N LEU A 38 5.06 -2.11 12.18
CA LEU A 38 4.29 -2.68 11.07
C LEU A 38 2.82 -2.95 11.43
N LEU A 39 1.98 -2.81 10.42
CA LEU A 39 0.53 -3.00 10.43
C LEU A 39 0.14 -3.84 9.21
N ASP A 40 -0.85 -4.71 9.39
CA ASP A 40 -1.31 -5.60 8.32
C ASP A 40 -2.21 -4.92 7.26
N GLN A 41 -2.45 -3.61 7.36
CA GLN A 41 -3.38 -2.92 6.47
C GLN A 41 -2.73 -1.78 5.70
N THR A 42 -3.26 -1.54 4.51
CA THR A 42 -2.89 -0.43 3.64
C THR A 42 -3.10 0.91 4.35
N ILE A 43 -2.08 1.75 4.33
CA ILE A 43 -2.10 3.09 4.90
C ILE A 43 -2.73 4.07 3.90
N ASP A 44 -3.74 4.81 4.36
CA ASP A 44 -4.49 5.81 3.57
C ASP A 44 -5.01 6.95 4.48
N LEU A 45 -5.70 7.94 3.91
CA LEU A 45 -6.45 8.99 4.62
C LEU A 45 -7.77 8.48 5.23
N GLU A 46 -7.82 7.24 5.71
CA GLU A 46 -9.00 6.71 6.38
C GLU A 46 -9.23 7.41 7.74
N PRO A 47 -10.48 7.77 8.12
CA PRO A 47 -10.75 8.49 9.36
C PRO A 47 -10.25 7.81 10.64
N LEU A 48 -10.10 6.48 10.64
CA LEU A 48 -9.67 5.73 11.83
C LEU A 48 -8.17 5.42 11.83
N ASN A 49 -7.45 5.74 10.74
CA ASN A 49 -6.02 5.45 10.65
C ASN A 49 -5.19 6.21 11.68
N TYR A 50 -5.60 7.41 12.09
CA TYR A 50 -4.87 8.15 13.12
C TYR A 50 -4.78 7.38 14.45
N ARG A 51 -5.82 6.64 14.85
CA ARG A 51 -5.82 5.86 16.10
C ARG A 51 -4.82 4.72 16.06
N ARG A 52 -4.57 4.19 14.87
CA ARG A 52 -3.67 3.05 14.65
C ARG A 52 -2.25 3.50 14.39
N ILE A 53 -2.07 4.58 13.64
CA ILE A 53 -0.75 5.04 13.19
C ILE A 53 -0.13 6.00 14.20
N ALA A 54 -0.88 6.94 14.78
CA ALA A 54 -0.31 7.97 15.64
C ALA A 54 0.52 7.43 16.82
N PRO A 55 0.10 6.36 17.54
CA PRO A 55 0.91 5.80 18.63
C PRO A 55 2.29 5.29 18.18
N ARG A 56 2.42 4.89 16.90
CA ARG A 56 3.69 4.40 16.33
C ARG A 56 4.65 5.53 15.98
N PHE A 57 4.12 6.74 15.76
CA PHE A 57 4.94 7.89 15.40
C PHE A 57 5.74 8.47 16.58
N GLU A 58 5.39 8.15 17.82
CA GLU A 58 6.15 8.60 19.01
C GLU A 58 7.63 8.17 18.94
N ILE A 59 7.90 6.97 18.40
CA ILE A 59 9.26 6.43 18.24
C ILE A 59 10.14 7.33 17.38
N PHE A 60 9.56 7.97 16.35
CA PHE A 60 10.29 8.82 15.41
C PHE A 60 10.81 10.11 16.06
N PHE A 61 10.24 10.51 17.19
CA PHE A 61 10.62 11.74 17.89
C PHE A 61 11.60 11.50 19.05
N THR A 62 12.00 10.25 19.32
CA THR A 62 12.86 9.91 20.47
C THR A 62 14.32 10.34 20.28
N SER A 63 14.91 10.09 19.12
CA SER A 63 16.28 10.49 18.77
C SER A 63 16.50 10.40 17.25
N ARG A 64 17.55 11.07 16.74
CA ARG A 64 17.94 10.98 15.33
C ARG A 64 18.25 9.53 14.93
N LYS A 65 19.00 8.79 15.75
CA LYS A 65 19.33 7.39 15.46
C LYS A 65 18.08 6.51 15.38
N MET A 66 17.13 6.71 16.29
CA MET A 66 15.86 5.97 16.25
C MET A 66 15.08 6.28 14.97
N HIS A 67 14.98 7.56 14.60
CA HIS A 67 14.29 7.97 13.37
C HIS A 67 14.90 7.31 12.13
N GLU A 68 16.23 7.35 12.00
CA GLU A 68 16.97 6.77 10.87
C GLU A 68 16.78 5.26 10.75
N GLU A 69 16.68 4.53 11.87
CA GLU A 69 16.41 3.09 11.86
C GLU A 69 14.92 2.76 11.64
N ALA A 70 14.00 3.59 12.14
CA ALA A 70 12.57 3.35 12.11
C ALA A 70 11.91 3.68 10.76
N TYR A 71 12.32 4.77 10.10
CA TYR A 71 11.61 5.23 8.90
C TYR A 71 11.66 4.25 7.72
N PRO A 72 12.79 3.57 7.38
CA PRO A 72 12.81 2.64 6.26
C PRO A 72 11.92 1.43 6.53
N ILE A 73 11.83 1.00 7.80
CA ILE A 73 10.95 -0.09 8.22
C ILE A 73 9.49 0.32 8.05
N PHE A 74 9.10 1.48 8.57
CA PHE A 74 7.71 1.92 8.48
C PHE A 74 7.30 2.22 7.03
N TYR A 75 8.05 3.04 6.29
CA TYR A 75 7.65 3.43 4.94
C TYR A 75 7.83 2.30 3.92
N GLY A 76 8.86 1.48 4.08
CA GLY A 76 9.10 0.34 3.17
C GLY A 76 8.28 -0.90 3.51
N GLY A 77 7.92 -1.12 4.78
CA GLY A 77 7.18 -2.30 5.20
C GLY A 77 5.66 -2.21 5.05
N HIS A 78 5.11 -1.03 4.78
CA HIS A 78 3.68 -0.85 4.54
C HIS A 78 3.36 -0.65 3.06
N THR A 79 2.11 -0.93 2.71
CA THR A 79 1.53 -0.51 1.43
C THR A 79 0.76 0.79 1.62
N PHE A 80 0.95 1.75 0.71
CA PHE A 80 0.26 3.05 0.77
C PHE A 80 -0.74 3.18 -0.37
N ARG A 81 -1.96 3.62 -0.05
CA ARG A 81 -2.97 3.85 -1.09
C ARG A 81 -2.67 5.14 -1.85
N ILE A 82 -2.71 5.05 -3.17
CA ILE A 82 -2.44 6.19 -4.06
C ILE A 82 -3.56 7.22 -3.93
N PHE A 83 -4.81 6.80 -4.02
CA PHE A 83 -5.98 7.67 -3.94
C PHE A 83 -6.89 7.31 -2.76
N PRO A 84 -7.39 8.31 -2.01
CA PRO A 84 -8.29 8.06 -0.90
C PRO A 84 -9.65 7.55 -1.38
N THR A 85 -10.21 6.57 -0.67
CA THR A 85 -11.50 5.94 -1.01
C THR A 85 -12.62 6.25 -0.03
N HIS A 86 -12.36 7.02 1.03
CA HIS A 86 -13.31 7.13 2.15
C HIS A 86 -13.61 8.56 2.62
N GLY A 87 -14.87 8.78 3.00
CA GLY A 87 -15.34 9.92 3.77
C GLY A 87 -15.03 11.27 3.13
N ARG A 88 -14.64 12.26 3.95
CA ARG A 88 -14.32 13.62 3.50
C ARG A 88 -13.15 13.72 2.51
N PHE A 89 -12.35 12.64 2.41
CA PHE A 89 -11.19 12.60 1.52
C PHE A 89 -11.53 12.00 0.16
N PHE A 90 -12.74 11.45 -0.01
CA PHE A 90 -13.28 11.03 -1.30
C PHE A 90 -13.97 12.21 -1.99
N GLY A 91 -13.17 13.11 -2.58
CA GLY A 91 -13.69 14.33 -3.18
C GLY A 91 -12.72 15.02 -4.13
N ASN A 92 -13.21 16.02 -4.86
CA ASN A 92 -12.52 16.64 -5.99
C ASN A 92 -11.29 17.49 -5.62
N MET A 93 -11.17 17.92 -4.37
CA MET A 93 -10.13 18.86 -3.90
C MET A 93 -9.28 18.25 -2.78
N VAL A 94 -8.93 16.98 -2.91
CA VAL A 94 -8.18 16.25 -1.88
C VAL A 94 -6.80 15.91 -2.41
N ILE A 95 -5.78 16.36 -1.68
CA ILE A 95 -4.39 15.94 -1.91
C ILE A 95 -4.24 14.53 -1.32
N PRO A 96 -3.90 13.50 -2.11
CA PRO A 96 -3.74 12.14 -1.61
C PRO A 96 -2.62 11.99 -0.58
N LEU A 97 -2.61 10.92 0.21
CA LEU A 97 -1.60 10.74 1.27
C LEU A 97 -0.17 10.74 0.71
N VAL A 98 0.07 10.01 -0.38
CA VAL A 98 1.40 9.88 -0.97
C VAL A 98 1.97 11.23 -1.43
N ALA A 99 1.12 12.12 -1.94
CA ALA A 99 1.49 13.49 -2.34
C ALA A 99 1.81 14.42 -1.14
N ARG A 100 1.40 14.05 0.09
CA ARG A 100 1.71 14.79 1.32
C ARG A 100 3.05 14.37 1.94
N LEU A 101 3.61 13.25 1.50
CA LEU A 101 4.88 12.76 2.01
C LEU A 101 6.02 13.61 1.45
N SER A 102 7.03 13.85 2.28
CA SER A 102 8.27 14.47 1.81
C SER A 102 8.96 13.57 0.77
N PRO A 103 9.77 14.13 -0.15
CA PRO A 103 10.53 13.34 -1.13
C PRO A 103 11.30 12.19 -0.50
N ARG A 104 11.90 12.44 0.68
CA ARG A 104 12.64 11.44 1.45
C ARG A 104 11.81 10.22 1.82
N TYR A 105 10.55 10.40 2.24
CA TYR A 105 9.68 9.27 2.59
C TYR A 105 9.08 8.60 1.36
N ARG A 106 8.80 9.37 0.30
CA ARG A 106 8.36 8.80 -1.00
C ARG A 106 9.39 7.86 -1.59
N ALA A 107 10.67 8.23 -1.54
CA ALA A 107 11.77 7.41 -2.00
C ALA A 107 11.96 6.09 -1.20
N ALA A 108 11.38 6.00 0.00
CA ALA A 108 11.47 4.81 0.86
C ALA A 108 10.27 3.84 0.71
N LEU A 109 9.24 4.21 -0.06
CA LEU A 109 8.09 3.35 -0.29
C LEU A 109 8.47 2.17 -1.16
N LEU A 110 8.01 0.96 -0.79
CA LEU A 110 8.24 -0.25 -1.59
C LEU A 110 6.97 -0.76 -2.30
N SER A 111 5.80 -0.46 -1.75
CA SER A 111 4.51 -1.00 -2.19
C SER A 111 3.43 0.07 -2.21
N LEU A 112 2.65 0.13 -3.29
CA LEU A 112 1.51 1.02 -3.45
C LEU A 112 0.22 0.22 -3.68
N GLU A 113 -0.93 0.82 -3.37
CA GLU A 113 -2.25 0.27 -3.69
C GLU A 113 -3.08 1.25 -4.53
N LEU A 114 -3.58 0.77 -5.67
CA LEU A 114 -4.66 1.38 -6.44
C LEU A 114 -5.95 0.61 -6.16
N HIS A 115 -6.94 1.27 -5.57
CA HIS A 115 -8.24 0.66 -5.26
C HIS A 115 -9.29 1.20 -6.23
N LEU A 116 -9.80 0.34 -7.11
CA LEU A 116 -10.77 0.67 -8.14
C LEU A 116 -12.18 0.27 -7.70
N GLY A 117 -13.15 1.17 -7.88
CA GLY A 117 -14.58 0.92 -7.68
C GLY A 117 -15.32 2.01 -6.91
N PRO A 118 -14.74 2.64 -5.87
CA PRO A 118 -15.40 3.76 -5.21
C PRO A 118 -15.73 4.90 -6.18
N GLY A 119 -17.01 5.29 -6.22
CA GLY A 119 -17.53 6.31 -7.14
C GLY A 119 -17.39 5.95 -8.62
N TRP A 120 -17.48 4.68 -8.98
CA TRP A 120 -17.38 4.20 -10.36
C TRP A 120 -18.28 4.92 -11.39
N SER A 121 -19.43 5.48 -10.97
CA SER A 121 -20.32 6.28 -11.83
C SER A 121 -19.93 7.76 -11.93
N ASN A 122 -19.09 8.26 -11.01
CA ASN A 122 -18.56 9.62 -11.04
C ASN A 122 -17.25 9.68 -10.23
N PRO A 123 -16.14 9.15 -10.77
CA PRO A 123 -14.87 9.10 -10.06
C PRO A 123 -14.41 10.50 -9.63
N PRO A 124 -13.77 10.66 -8.45
CA PRO A 124 -13.35 11.97 -8.01
C PRO A 124 -12.38 12.62 -8.99
N LYS A 125 -12.56 13.91 -9.29
CA LYS A 125 -11.67 14.65 -10.20
C LYS A 125 -10.24 14.76 -9.70
N SER A 126 -10.00 14.50 -8.41
CA SER A 126 -8.69 14.44 -7.77
C SER A 126 -7.90 13.17 -8.09
N TRP A 127 -8.56 12.14 -8.64
CA TRP A 127 -7.91 10.93 -9.11
C TRP A 127 -7.27 11.20 -10.47
N ARG A 128 -6.13 11.88 -10.41
CA ARG A 128 -5.30 12.24 -11.55
C ARG A 128 -3.87 11.89 -11.25
N VAL A 129 -3.19 11.39 -12.27
CA VAL A 129 -1.77 11.06 -12.20
C VAL A 129 -1.00 12.23 -12.80
N ASP A 130 -0.62 13.16 -11.94
CA ASP A 130 0.17 14.35 -12.30
C ASP A 130 1.47 14.42 -11.48
N ASP A 131 2.30 15.41 -11.77
CA ASP A 131 3.61 15.59 -11.11
C ASP A 131 3.46 15.81 -9.60
N ARG A 132 2.29 16.30 -9.14
CA ARG A 132 2.02 16.56 -7.72
C ARG A 132 1.86 15.27 -6.93
N LEU A 133 1.50 14.17 -7.58
CA LEU A 133 1.46 12.85 -6.98
C LEU A 133 2.86 12.32 -6.67
N GLY A 134 3.85 12.75 -7.46
CA GLY A 134 5.25 12.53 -7.17
C GLY A 134 5.71 11.09 -7.33
N LEU A 135 5.10 10.35 -8.25
CA LEU A 135 5.42 8.94 -8.52
C LEU A 135 6.87 8.75 -8.98
N GLU A 136 7.42 9.71 -9.72
CA GLU A 136 8.81 9.66 -10.20
C GLU A 136 9.84 9.74 -9.06
N GLU A 137 9.47 10.35 -7.92
CA GLU A 137 10.30 10.38 -6.71
C GLU A 137 10.24 9.07 -5.91
N MET A 138 9.35 8.14 -6.26
CA MET A 138 9.17 6.85 -5.57
C MET A 138 10.15 5.80 -6.11
N THR A 139 11.45 6.07 -5.94
CA THR A 139 12.57 5.32 -6.53
C THR A 139 12.76 3.89 -5.98
N ALA A 140 11.98 3.49 -4.97
CA ALA A 140 12.08 2.16 -4.37
C ALA A 140 10.83 1.29 -4.59
N VAL A 141 9.73 1.84 -5.15
CA VAL A 141 8.48 1.08 -5.32
C VAL A 141 8.67 -0.04 -6.33
N ARG A 142 8.52 -1.28 -5.87
CA ARG A 142 8.65 -2.50 -6.70
C ARG A 142 7.32 -3.19 -6.97
N SER A 143 6.31 -2.96 -6.13
CA SER A 143 5.01 -3.62 -6.21
C SER A 143 3.86 -2.62 -6.24
N LEU A 144 2.92 -2.83 -7.16
CA LEU A 144 1.64 -2.14 -7.21
C LEU A 144 0.52 -3.15 -7.00
N LYS A 145 -0.20 -3.04 -5.89
CA LYS A 145 -1.43 -3.78 -5.64
C LYS A 145 -2.60 -3.08 -6.32
N VAL A 146 -3.33 -3.78 -7.16
CA VAL A 146 -4.58 -3.30 -7.78
C VAL A 146 -5.74 -4.07 -7.18
N PHE A 147 -6.57 -3.38 -6.41
CA PHE A 147 -7.75 -3.97 -5.79
C PHE A 147 -9.02 -3.54 -6.52
N ILE A 148 -9.78 -4.50 -7.04
CA ILE A 148 -11.00 -4.23 -7.82
C ILE A 148 -12.22 -4.55 -6.97
N GLN A 149 -12.97 -3.52 -6.60
CA GLN A 149 -14.17 -3.64 -5.78
C GLN A 149 -15.40 -4.08 -6.60
N CYS A 150 -15.55 -3.55 -7.81
CA CYS A 150 -16.64 -3.86 -8.71
C CYS A 150 -16.25 -3.66 -10.18
N ASP A 151 -16.95 -4.34 -11.09
CA ASP A 151 -16.88 -4.11 -12.53
C ASP A 151 -18.26 -3.64 -13.06
N PRO A 152 -18.44 -2.33 -13.30
CA PRO A 152 -19.68 -1.74 -13.84
C PRO A 152 -20.05 -2.14 -15.26
N SER A 153 -19.17 -2.82 -16.00
CA SER A 153 -19.49 -3.32 -17.34
C SER A 153 -20.54 -4.44 -17.31
N HIS A 154 -20.67 -5.13 -16.17
CA HIS A 154 -21.67 -6.18 -15.97
C HIS A 154 -23.10 -5.63 -16.06
N ASP A 155 -24.02 -6.41 -16.62
CA ASP A 155 -25.39 -5.96 -16.94
C ASP A 155 -26.23 -5.58 -15.71
N VAL A 156 -25.84 -6.06 -14.52
CA VAL A 156 -26.47 -5.67 -13.24
C VAL A 156 -26.38 -4.15 -12.98
N PHE A 157 -25.39 -3.47 -13.57
CA PHE A 157 -25.21 -2.03 -13.44
C PHE A 157 -25.87 -1.23 -14.57
N LYS A 158 -26.59 -1.89 -15.49
CA LYS A 158 -27.31 -1.22 -16.58
C LYS A 158 -28.36 -0.26 -15.99
N GLY A 159 -28.29 1.01 -16.39
CA GLY A 159 -29.14 2.09 -15.87
C GLY A 159 -28.57 2.83 -14.65
N PHE A 160 -27.55 2.28 -13.99
CA PHE A 160 -26.80 2.97 -12.93
C PHE A 160 -25.45 3.51 -13.41
N ARG A 161 -24.92 2.95 -14.51
CA ARG A 161 -23.67 3.38 -15.16
C ARG A 161 -23.87 4.54 -16.12
N VAL A 162 -22.84 5.39 -16.19
CA VAL A 162 -22.73 6.47 -17.18
C VAL A 162 -22.71 5.88 -18.59
N ASP A 163 -21.81 4.93 -18.80
CA ASP A 163 -21.68 4.15 -20.02
C ASP A 163 -21.12 2.76 -19.66
N LYS A 164 -21.19 1.80 -20.59
CA LYS A 164 -20.68 0.44 -20.40
C LYS A 164 -19.16 0.42 -20.18
N ASP A 165 -18.42 1.23 -20.93
CA ASP A 165 -16.95 1.17 -20.97
C ASP A 165 -16.30 2.32 -20.19
N PHE A 166 -17.05 3.35 -19.82
CA PHE A 166 -16.55 4.54 -19.11
C PHE A 166 -15.62 4.24 -17.92
N PHE A 167 -16.02 3.34 -17.01
CA PHE A 167 -15.21 3.05 -15.83
C PHE A 167 -14.00 2.16 -16.15
N THR A 168 -14.13 1.31 -17.16
CA THR A 168 -13.04 0.48 -17.68
C THR A 168 -11.95 1.35 -18.29
N ASP A 169 -12.34 2.30 -19.15
CA ASP A 169 -11.41 3.23 -19.78
C ASP A 169 -10.74 4.12 -18.75
N PHE A 170 -11.52 4.75 -17.85
CA PHE A 170 -10.99 5.55 -16.74
C PHE A 170 -9.96 4.78 -15.89
N SER A 171 -10.27 3.53 -15.56
CA SER A 171 -9.38 2.70 -14.74
C SER A 171 -8.13 2.26 -15.51
N SER A 172 -8.25 2.00 -16.82
CA SER A 172 -7.12 1.66 -17.69
C SER A 172 -6.17 2.85 -17.83
N ASP A 173 -6.70 4.05 -18.05
CA ASP A 173 -5.90 5.27 -18.22
C ASP A 173 -5.10 5.58 -16.96
N ILE A 174 -5.77 5.61 -15.80
CA ILE A 174 -5.08 5.92 -14.54
C ILE A 174 -4.04 4.87 -14.17
N PHE A 175 -4.32 3.60 -14.47
CA PHE A 175 -3.41 2.49 -14.22
C PHE A 175 -2.17 2.55 -15.13
N GLY A 176 -2.37 2.78 -16.43
CA GLY A 176 -1.29 2.99 -17.40
C GLY A 176 -0.40 4.16 -17.01
N ASP A 177 -0.99 5.31 -16.64
CA ASP A 177 -0.24 6.48 -16.18
C ASP A 177 0.61 6.19 -14.93
N ILE A 178 0.09 5.42 -13.98
CA ILE A 178 0.84 5.01 -12.78
C ILE A 178 2.03 4.12 -13.16
N ILE A 179 1.81 3.11 -14.01
CA ILE A 179 2.87 2.21 -14.46
C ILE A 179 3.98 2.99 -15.17
N TYR A 180 3.59 3.91 -16.05
CA TYR A 180 4.51 4.71 -16.84
C TYR A 180 5.41 5.59 -15.97
N ARG A 181 4.86 6.20 -14.91
CA ARG A 181 5.60 7.15 -14.07
C ARG A 181 6.40 6.52 -12.92
N LEU A 182 6.18 5.24 -12.60
CA LEU A 182 6.94 4.55 -11.56
C LEU A 182 8.24 3.96 -12.13
N PRO A 183 9.43 4.46 -11.73
CA PRO A 183 10.67 4.23 -12.47
C PRO A 183 11.17 2.77 -12.44
N VAL A 184 10.77 2.01 -11.43
CA VAL A 184 11.33 0.70 -11.09
C VAL A 184 10.25 -0.30 -10.66
N LEU A 185 9.01 -0.09 -11.11
CA LEU A 185 7.91 -1.01 -10.86
C LEU A 185 8.16 -2.34 -11.58
N GLU A 186 8.18 -3.43 -10.82
CA GLU A 186 8.47 -4.79 -11.31
C GLU A 186 7.22 -5.67 -11.34
N GLU A 187 6.41 -5.60 -10.28
CA GLU A 187 5.27 -6.49 -10.06
C GLU A 187 3.94 -5.73 -9.90
N ILE A 188 2.90 -6.27 -10.51
CA ILE A 188 1.51 -5.85 -10.30
C ILE A 188 0.74 -7.01 -9.69
N ARG A 189 0.19 -6.77 -8.50
CA ARG A 189 -0.61 -7.75 -7.76
C ARG A 189 -2.08 -7.42 -7.87
N PHE A 190 -2.83 -8.23 -8.58
CA PHE A 190 -4.27 -8.05 -8.70
C PHE A 190 -5.04 -8.80 -7.63
N ASP A 191 -6.05 -8.16 -7.07
CA ASP A 191 -6.98 -8.75 -6.13
C ASP A 191 -8.37 -8.11 -6.29
N ALA A 192 -9.41 -8.74 -5.77
CA ALA A 192 -10.77 -8.25 -5.95
C ALA A 192 -11.76 -8.79 -4.92
N TRP A 193 -12.94 -8.18 -4.86
CA TRP A 193 -14.09 -8.80 -4.21
C TRP A 193 -14.65 -9.97 -5.02
N SER A 194 -15.36 -10.86 -4.32
CA SER A 194 -15.96 -12.08 -4.90
C SER A 194 -16.92 -11.82 -6.07
N SER A 195 -17.49 -10.63 -6.15
CA SER A 195 -18.39 -10.18 -7.23
C SER A 195 -17.67 -9.92 -8.57
N VAL A 196 -16.34 -9.87 -8.58
CA VAL A 196 -15.53 -9.59 -9.77
C VAL A 196 -15.00 -10.91 -10.34
N SER A 197 -15.22 -11.13 -11.64
CA SER A 197 -14.65 -12.28 -12.37
C SER A 197 -13.25 -11.97 -12.88
N LYS A 198 -12.40 -13.00 -13.05
CA LYS A 198 -11.07 -12.86 -13.67
C LYS A 198 -11.20 -12.43 -15.14
N ASP A 199 -12.27 -12.89 -15.80
CA ASP A 199 -12.56 -12.60 -17.21
C ASP A 199 -13.41 -11.34 -17.40
N ALA A 200 -13.64 -10.57 -16.33
CA ALA A 200 -14.45 -9.37 -16.39
C ALA A 200 -13.76 -8.31 -17.28
N PRO A 201 -14.50 -7.53 -18.09
CA PRO A 201 -13.92 -6.57 -19.03
C PRO A 201 -12.88 -5.63 -18.41
N LEU A 202 -13.14 -5.10 -17.21
CA LEU A 202 -12.18 -4.26 -16.49
C LEU A 202 -10.89 -5.02 -16.19
N MET A 203 -10.99 -6.22 -15.63
CA MET A 203 -9.84 -7.03 -15.27
C MET A 203 -9.00 -7.39 -16.51
N THR A 204 -9.66 -7.87 -17.57
CA THR A 204 -9.01 -8.23 -18.83
C THR A 204 -8.23 -7.04 -19.39
N ARG A 205 -8.81 -5.83 -19.36
CA ARG A 205 -8.13 -4.61 -19.85
C ARG A 205 -6.87 -4.29 -19.05
N LEU A 206 -6.93 -4.38 -17.72
CA LEU A 206 -5.78 -4.13 -16.84
C LEU A 206 -4.68 -5.19 -17.01
N LEU A 207 -5.05 -6.45 -17.23
CA LEU A 207 -4.08 -7.53 -17.49
C LEU A 207 -3.34 -7.31 -18.82
N ILE A 208 -4.06 -6.89 -19.87
CA ILE A 208 -3.45 -6.54 -21.16
C ILE A 208 -2.46 -5.38 -20.98
N GLU A 209 -2.86 -4.31 -20.27
CA GLU A 209 -2.01 -3.16 -20.01
C GLU A 209 -0.74 -3.54 -19.22
N ALA A 210 -0.87 -4.36 -18.18
CA ALA A 210 0.25 -4.85 -17.38
C ALA A 210 1.25 -5.69 -18.21
N ARG A 211 0.74 -6.59 -19.06
CA ARG A 211 1.55 -7.43 -19.95
C ARG A 211 2.26 -6.61 -21.01
N SER A 212 1.57 -5.63 -21.59
CA SER A 212 2.13 -4.73 -22.61
C SER A 212 3.29 -3.90 -22.05
N ASN A 213 3.25 -3.58 -20.75
CA ASN A 213 4.34 -2.90 -20.03
C ASN A 213 5.35 -3.88 -19.38
N SER A 214 5.34 -5.16 -19.76
CA SER A 214 6.28 -6.20 -19.28
C SER A 214 6.34 -6.34 -17.75
N LYS A 215 5.21 -6.17 -17.07
CA LYS A 215 5.14 -6.28 -15.60
C LYS A 215 4.83 -7.71 -15.17
N ARG A 216 5.47 -8.17 -14.09
CA ARG A 216 5.15 -9.48 -13.50
C ARG A 216 3.77 -9.41 -12.86
N ILE A 217 2.90 -10.34 -13.22
CA ILE A 217 1.57 -10.45 -12.64
C ILE A 217 1.62 -11.39 -11.44
N ALA A 218 1.03 -10.95 -10.33
CA ALA A 218 0.79 -11.74 -9.13
C ALA A 218 -0.68 -11.61 -8.69
N TRP A 219 -1.14 -12.54 -7.86
CA TRP A 219 -2.51 -12.54 -7.35
C TRP A 219 -2.55 -12.31 -5.85
N GLY A 220 -3.54 -11.54 -5.40
CA GLY A 220 -3.82 -11.32 -3.99
C GLY A 220 -4.66 -12.44 -3.37
N PRO A 221 -4.67 -12.51 -2.03
CA PRO A 221 -5.32 -13.58 -1.29
C PRO A 221 -6.85 -13.45 -1.23
N GLU A 222 -7.42 -12.24 -1.36
CA GLU A 222 -8.84 -12.00 -1.08
C GLU A 222 -9.75 -12.75 -2.06
N ARG A 223 -9.41 -12.69 -3.35
CA ARG A 223 -10.24 -13.30 -4.39
C ARG A 223 -10.02 -14.80 -4.57
N GLY A 224 -8.85 -15.30 -4.21
CA GLY A 224 -8.45 -16.70 -4.36
C GLY A 224 -8.15 -17.14 -5.80
N TRP A 225 -7.72 -16.22 -6.68
CA TRP A 225 -7.32 -16.54 -8.05
C TRP A 225 -5.99 -17.31 -8.17
N ASP A 226 -5.22 -17.39 -7.09
CA ASP A 226 -3.97 -18.16 -6.99
C ASP A 226 -4.21 -19.66 -6.66
N ASN A 227 -5.41 -20.18 -6.89
CA ASN A 227 -5.67 -21.61 -6.78
C ASN A 227 -4.98 -22.38 -7.92
N GLU A 228 -4.73 -23.67 -7.72
CA GLU A 228 -3.87 -24.52 -8.58
C GLU A 228 -4.25 -24.45 -10.08
N PHE A 229 -5.55 -24.28 -10.37
CA PHE A 229 -6.06 -24.07 -11.73
C PHE A 229 -5.68 -22.73 -12.35
N GLY A 230 -5.65 -21.64 -11.58
CA GLY A 230 -5.25 -20.32 -12.04
C GLY A 230 -3.79 -20.27 -12.46
N ARG A 231 -2.91 -20.94 -11.70
CA ARG A 231 -1.47 -21.03 -12.00
C ARG A 231 -1.17 -21.74 -13.32
N VAL A 232 -1.89 -22.82 -13.62
CA VAL A 232 -1.73 -23.57 -14.88
C VAL A 232 -2.11 -22.72 -16.10
N ILE A 233 -3.18 -21.93 -15.99
CA ILE A 233 -3.60 -21.02 -17.07
C ILE A 233 -2.59 -19.89 -17.24
N ASP A 234 -2.13 -19.27 -16.16
CA ASP A 234 -1.18 -18.16 -16.22
C ASP A 234 0.19 -18.63 -16.76
N GLU A 235 0.65 -19.82 -16.41
CA GLU A 235 1.87 -20.41 -16.96
C GLU A 235 1.73 -20.65 -18.48
N TYR A 236 0.57 -21.13 -18.94
CA TYR A 236 0.27 -21.26 -20.37
C TYR A 236 0.22 -19.90 -21.09
N GLU A 237 -0.49 -18.91 -20.56
CA GLU A 237 -0.59 -17.61 -21.20
C GLU A 237 0.76 -16.88 -21.25
N ASN A 238 1.55 -16.98 -20.17
CA ASN A 238 2.88 -16.37 -20.10
C ASN A 238 3.86 -17.03 -21.09
N LEU A 239 3.81 -18.37 -21.25
CA LEU A 239 4.67 -19.09 -22.20
C LEU A 239 4.26 -18.91 -23.67
N TYR A 240 2.95 -18.84 -23.97
CA TYR A 240 2.47 -18.99 -25.34
C TYR A 240 1.83 -17.74 -25.96
N LEU A 241 1.41 -16.75 -25.18
CA LEU A 241 0.73 -15.54 -25.71
C LEU A 241 1.58 -14.26 -25.64
N SER A 242 2.53 -14.17 -24.70
CA SER A 242 3.42 -13.01 -24.55
C SER A 242 4.32 -12.69 -25.77
N PRO A 243 4.83 -13.66 -26.56
CA PRO A 243 5.72 -13.34 -27.68
C PRO A 243 5.01 -12.81 -28.94
N GLN A 244 3.68 -12.90 -29.04
CA GLN A 244 2.94 -12.64 -30.29
C GLN A 244 2.40 -11.19 -30.41
N LEU A 245 2.55 -10.36 -29.38
CA LEU A 245 2.08 -8.97 -29.36
C LEU A 245 3.21 -7.93 -29.58
N SER A 246 4.46 -8.38 -29.77
CA SER A 246 5.61 -7.50 -30.09
C SER A 246 5.82 -7.28 -31.60
N SER A 247 4.92 -7.78 -32.46
CA SER A 247 5.08 -7.75 -33.92
C SER A 247 3.81 -7.35 -34.67
N ALA A 248 3.12 -6.31 -34.21
CA ALA A 248 2.03 -5.64 -34.93
C ALA A 248 2.17 -4.12 -34.85
#